data_AF-A0A1W9P440-F1
#
_entry.id   AF-A0A1W9P440-F1
#
_cell.length_a   1.000
_cell.length_b   1.000
_cell.length_c   1.000
_cell.angle_alpha   90.00
_cell.angle_beta   90.00
_cell.angle_gamma   90.00
#
_symmetry.space_group_name_H-M   'P 1'
#
loop_
_entity.id
_entity.type
_entity.pdbx_description
1 polymer ?
#
loop_
_entity_poly.entity_id
_entity_poly.type
_entity_poly.pdbx_seq_one_letter_code
_entity_poly.pdbx_strand_id
1 'polypeptide(L)'
;MKKYGWLFLIPIVLLTFALPATSEAKKKYLFFGASAAASSHYAYVVGAAKAINKYVPEVKVNVVETGASVDNLKRVKSGEIDMGICSMKTMYEAWKGLARWEGNPLPDVRLLWLYAVGIDFIVVREDSGVKKLEDLNGKKFNPGIRGSACEATTKQVFKILEIMPNYHIGATCDAVKAIKDNRIVGYVKTGIGTQVD
;
A
#
# COMPACT_ATOMS: atom_id res chain seq x y z
N MET A 1 0.70 8.85 -92.54
CA MET A 1 -0.36 9.59 -91.82
C MET A 1 -0.65 8.85 -90.51
N LYS A 2 -0.22 9.39 -89.36
CA LYS A 2 -0.43 8.82 -88.02
C LYS A 2 -1.79 9.28 -87.50
N LYS A 3 -2.62 8.38 -86.97
CA LYS A 3 -3.79 8.73 -86.15
C LYS A 3 -3.67 8.03 -84.79
N TYR A 4 -3.61 8.86 -83.74
CA TYR A 4 -3.60 8.49 -82.34
C TYR A 4 -5.04 8.23 -81.86
N GLY A 5 -5.27 7.11 -81.17
CA GLY A 5 -6.52 6.83 -80.44
C GLY A 5 -6.33 7.15 -78.96
N TRP A 6 -7.18 8.02 -78.44
CA TRP A 6 -7.13 8.61 -77.09
C TRP A 6 -7.72 7.63 -76.05
N LEU A 7 -6.94 7.28 -75.01
CA LEU A 7 -7.44 6.59 -73.81
C LEU A 7 -8.02 7.63 -72.84
N PHE A 8 -9.32 7.54 -72.56
CA PHE A 8 -9.97 8.32 -71.50
C PHE A 8 -9.69 7.66 -70.13
N LEU A 9 -8.94 8.34 -69.27
CA LEU A 9 -8.82 8.02 -67.84
C LEU A 9 -9.88 8.82 -67.06
N ILE A 10 -10.83 8.12 -66.46
CA ILE A 10 -11.79 8.70 -65.50
C ILE A 10 -11.11 8.72 -64.12
N PRO A 11 -10.98 9.88 -63.44
CA PRO A 11 -10.44 9.90 -62.10
C PRO A 11 -11.54 9.44 -61.12
N ILE A 12 -11.31 8.32 -60.45
CA ILE A 12 -12.10 7.90 -59.29
C ILE A 12 -11.71 8.82 -58.13
N VAL A 13 -12.59 9.77 -57.80
CA VAL A 13 -12.48 10.58 -56.58
C VAL A 13 -12.97 9.73 -55.42
N LEU A 14 -12.04 9.16 -54.66
CA LEU A 14 -12.31 8.52 -53.38
C LEU A 14 -12.61 9.61 -52.33
N LEU A 15 -13.90 9.85 -52.07
CA LEU A 15 -14.33 10.64 -50.90
C LEU A 15 -14.07 9.80 -49.63
N THR A 16 -12.97 10.09 -48.93
CA THR A 16 -12.74 9.59 -47.58
C THR A 16 -13.61 10.39 -46.60
N PHE A 17 -14.72 9.79 -46.15
CA PHE A 17 -15.45 10.29 -44.98
C PHE A 17 -14.56 10.13 -43.75
N ALA A 18 -13.90 11.20 -43.32
CA ALA A 18 -13.26 11.27 -42.02
C ALA A 18 -14.36 11.36 -40.96
N LEU A 19 -14.70 10.22 -40.34
CA LEU A 19 -15.49 10.22 -39.11
C LEU A 19 -14.72 11.03 -38.06
N PRO A 20 -15.36 11.96 -37.33
CA PRO A 20 -14.71 12.63 -36.22
C PRO A 20 -14.35 11.56 -35.18
N ALA A 21 -13.05 11.28 -35.04
CA ALA A 21 -12.54 10.51 -33.93
C ALA A 21 -12.87 11.30 -32.66
N THR A 22 -13.89 10.86 -31.90
CA THR A 22 -14.09 11.33 -30.54
C THR A 22 -12.81 11.04 -29.79
N SER A 23 -12.05 12.08 -29.46
CA SER A 23 -10.87 11.99 -28.61
C SER A 23 -11.31 11.45 -27.26
N GLU A 24 -11.14 10.15 -27.05
CA GLU A 24 -11.35 9.54 -25.74
C GLU A 24 -10.30 10.15 -24.81
N ALA A 25 -10.75 10.91 -23.80
CA ALA A 25 -9.86 11.56 -22.86
C ALA A 25 -8.89 10.51 -22.28
N LYS A 26 -7.59 10.72 -22.48
CA LYS A 26 -6.55 9.77 -22.08
C LYS A 26 -6.60 9.57 -20.56
N LYS A 27 -7.07 8.39 -20.13
CA LYS A 27 -7.14 8.04 -18.70
C LYS A 27 -5.76 8.15 -18.05
N LYS A 28 -5.70 8.84 -16.90
CA LYS A 28 -4.50 8.90 -16.06
C LYS A 28 -4.43 7.63 -15.21
N TYR A 29 -3.39 6.83 -15.42
CA TYR A 29 -3.13 5.66 -14.58
C TYR A 29 -2.46 6.10 -13.29
N LEU A 30 -2.99 5.65 -12.16
CA LEU A 30 -2.47 5.92 -10.83
C LEU A 30 -2.20 4.61 -10.10
N PHE A 31 -1.15 4.56 -9.31
CA PHE A 31 -0.79 3.43 -8.48
C PHE A 31 -1.01 3.75 -7.01
N PHE A 32 -1.79 2.90 -6.33
CA PHE A 32 -2.15 3.05 -4.92
C PHE A 32 -1.48 1.94 -4.09
N GLY A 33 -0.41 2.30 -3.38
CA GLY A 33 0.30 1.42 -2.46
C GLY A 33 -0.51 1.07 -1.22
N ALA A 34 -0.58 -0.22 -0.92
CA ALA A 34 -1.37 -0.76 0.17
C ALA A 34 -0.47 -1.27 1.32
N SER A 35 -0.57 -2.57 1.62
CA SER A 35 0.24 -3.35 2.55
C SER A 35 0.35 -4.76 1.97
N ALA A 36 0.70 -5.77 2.77
CA ALA A 36 0.63 -7.17 2.36
C ALA A 36 -0.81 -7.58 2.03
N ALA A 37 -1.00 -8.49 1.07
CA ALA A 37 -2.32 -8.89 0.57
C ALA A 37 -3.26 -9.45 1.65
N ALA A 38 -2.70 -10.11 2.68
CA ALA A 38 -3.46 -10.64 3.82
C ALA A 38 -3.82 -9.58 4.88
N SER A 39 -3.47 -8.32 4.66
CA SER A 39 -3.85 -7.23 5.57
C SER A 39 -5.21 -6.66 5.18
N SER A 40 -6.05 -6.38 6.17
CA SER A 40 -7.30 -5.62 5.97
C SER A 40 -7.09 -4.26 5.31
N HIS A 41 -5.94 -3.63 5.52
CA HIS A 41 -5.57 -2.39 4.83
C HIS A 41 -5.46 -2.58 3.30
N TYR A 42 -5.07 -3.78 2.84
CA TYR A 42 -5.08 -4.11 1.42
C TYR A 42 -6.51 -4.17 0.88
N ALA A 43 -7.41 -4.87 1.59
CA ALA A 43 -8.82 -4.94 1.22
C ALA A 43 -9.48 -3.55 1.17
N TYR A 44 -9.15 -2.67 2.12
CA TYR A 44 -9.58 -1.28 2.11
C TYR A 44 -9.12 -0.54 0.85
N VAL A 45 -7.83 -0.63 0.50
CA VAL A 45 -7.29 0.05 -0.70
C VAL A 45 -7.93 -0.48 -1.99
N VAL A 46 -8.21 -1.79 -2.06
CA VAL A 46 -9.00 -2.37 -3.17
C VAL A 46 -10.40 -1.75 -3.24
N GLY A 47 -11.07 -1.59 -2.10
CA GLY A 47 -12.38 -0.92 -2.02
C GLY A 47 -12.32 0.54 -2.50
N ALA A 48 -11.34 1.30 -2.02
CA ALA A 48 -11.12 2.68 -2.41
C ALA A 48 -10.81 2.82 -3.92
N ALA A 49 -9.92 1.98 -4.45
CA ALA A 49 -9.59 1.97 -5.87
C ALA A 49 -10.79 1.61 -6.75
N LYS A 50 -11.64 0.65 -6.32
CA LYS A 50 -12.90 0.32 -7.01
C LYS A 50 -13.86 1.51 -7.03
N ALA A 51 -14.00 2.22 -5.92
CA ALA A 51 -14.85 3.42 -5.85
C ALA A 51 -14.33 4.52 -6.77
N ILE A 52 -13.03 4.85 -6.72
CA ILE A 52 -12.42 5.86 -7.59
C ILE A 52 -12.60 5.48 -9.07
N ASN A 53 -12.29 4.24 -9.44
CA ASN A 53 -12.45 3.74 -10.81
C ASN A 53 -13.90 3.77 -11.31
N LYS A 54 -14.89 3.73 -10.40
CA LYS A 54 -16.31 3.78 -10.75
C LYS A 54 -16.79 5.21 -10.96
N TYR A 55 -16.32 6.16 -10.14
CA TYR A 55 -16.88 7.51 -10.07
C TYR A 55 -15.99 8.61 -10.66
N VAL A 56 -14.74 8.33 -10.99
CA VAL A 56 -13.78 9.28 -11.57
C VAL A 56 -13.32 8.76 -12.94
N PRO A 57 -14.04 9.07 -14.03
CA PRO A 57 -13.80 8.47 -15.35
C PRO A 57 -12.43 8.83 -15.96
N GLU A 58 -11.82 9.93 -15.50
CA GLU A 58 -10.54 10.45 -15.98
C GLU A 58 -9.34 9.64 -15.46
N VAL A 59 -9.52 8.79 -14.44
CA VAL A 59 -8.42 8.04 -13.81
C VAL A 59 -8.65 6.54 -13.81
N LYS A 60 -7.54 5.80 -13.75
CA LYS A 60 -7.52 4.36 -13.51
C LYS A 60 -6.53 4.04 -12.39
N VAL A 61 -7.05 3.72 -11.22
CA VAL A 61 -6.28 3.34 -10.04
C VAL A 61 -5.99 1.83 -10.04
N ASN A 62 -4.71 1.48 -9.94
CA ASN A 62 -4.20 0.13 -9.74
C ASN A 62 -3.67 -0.03 -8.32
N VAL A 63 -3.98 -1.14 -7.66
CA VAL A 63 -3.51 -1.43 -6.29
C VAL A 63 -2.15 -2.11 -6.35
N VAL A 64 -1.23 -1.68 -5.48
CA VAL A 64 0.12 -2.25 -5.37
C VAL A 64 0.31 -2.82 -3.97
N GLU A 65 0.71 -4.09 -3.88
CA GLU A 65 1.12 -4.71 -2.62
C GLU A 65 2.48 -4.16 -2.19
N THR A 66 2.62 -3.78 -0.91
CA THR A 66 3.83 -3.09 -0.42
C THR A 66 4.17 -3.47 1.02
N GLY A 67 5.34 -3.01 1.49
CA GLY A 67 5.78 -3.09 2.88
C GLY A 67 5.06 -2.12 3.84
N ALA A 68 3.92 -1.55 3.46
CA ALA A 68 3.15 -0.54 4.20
C ALA A 68 3.85 0.85 4.30
N SER A 69 3.61 1.60 5.37
CA SER A 69 3.84 3.05 5.49
C SER A 69 5.19 3.56 4.97
N VAL A 70 6.32 2.99 5.44
CA VAL A 70 7.65 3.48 5.04
C VAL A 70 7.98 3.12 3.60
N ASP A 71 7.58 1.93 3.15
CA ASP A 71 7.74 1.52 1.75
C ASP A 71 6.92 2.43 0.82
N ASN A 72 5.65 2.66 1.17
CA ASN A 72 4.77 3.56 0.43
C ASN A 72 5.36 4.98 0.32
N LEU A 73 5.83 5.57 1.41
CA LEU A 73 6.44 6.91 1.37
C LEU A 73 7.69 6.97 0.48
N LYS A 74 8.53 5.93 0.52
CA LYS A 74 9.71 5.84 -0.36
C LYS A 74 9.31 5.73 -1.83
N ARG A 75 8.29 4.91 -2.13
CA ARG A 75 7.78 4.71 -3.49
C ARG A 75 7.05 5.94 -4.03
N VAL A 76 6.35 6.69 -3.18
CA VAL A 76 5.80 8.01 -3.55
C VAL A 76 6.94 8.97 -3.87
N LYS A 77 8.01 8.99 -3.07
CA LYS A 77 9.19 9.83 -3.34
C LYS A 77 9.87 9.46 -4.66
N SER A 78 10.02 8.17 -4.96
CA SER A 78 10.68 7.70 -6.19
C SER A 78 9.79 7.78 -7.43
N GLY A 79 8.49 8.04 -7.27
CA GLY A 79 7.52 8.05 -8.37
C GLY A 79 7.08 6.65 -8.82
N GLU A 80 7.40 5.60 -8.06
CA GLU A 80 6.93 4.23 -8.32
C GLU A 80 5.43 4.06 -8.04
N ILE A 81 4.89 4.85 -7.09
CA ILE A 81 3.45 4.91 -6.82
C ILE A 81 3.01 6.38 -6.67
N ASP A 82 1.76 6.67 -6.99
CA ASP A 82 1.20 8.02 -6.90
C ASP A 82 0.65 8.35 -5.50
N MET A 83 0.16 7.34 -4.79
CA MET A 83 -0.38 7.46 -3.45
C MET A 83 -0.23 6.16 -2.68
N GLY A 84 -0.24 6.22 -1.35
CA GLY A 84 -0.15 5.03 -0.53
C GLY A 84 -0.70 5.25 0.86
N ILE A 85 -1.18 4.18 1.49
CA ILE A 85 -1.59 4.25 2.89
C ILE A 85 -0.37 4.51 3.77
N CYS A 86 -0.54 5.33 4.80
CA CYS A 86 0.49 5.63 5.77
C CYS A 86 -0.15 5.95 7.12
N SER A 87 0.57 5.73 8.22
CA SER A 87 0.13 6.21 9.53
C SER A 87 0.47 7.70 9.66
N MET A 88 -0.36 8.45 10.37
CA MET A 88 -0.13 9.89 10.59
C MET A 88 1.22 10.17 11.25
N LYS A 89 1.64 9.34 12.22
CA LYS A 89 2.96 9.43 12.86
C LYS A 89 4.09 9.28 11.85
N THR A 90 4.07 8.22 11.04
CA THR A 90 5.15 7.95 10.07
C THR A 90 5.18 9.00 8.95
N MET A 91 4.02 9.48 8.51
CA MET A 91 3.93 10.59 7.56
C MET A 91 4.49 11.89 8.16
N TYR A 92 4.17 12.20 9.41
CA TYR A 92 4.68 13.39 10.10
C TYR A 92 6.20 13.33 10.28
N GLU A 93 6.74 12.20 10.73
CA GLU A 93 8.19 11.98 10.83
C GLU A 93 8.87 12.16 9.47
N ALA A 94 8.30 11.62 8.39
CA ALA A 94 8.84 11.79 7.05
C ALA A 94 8.79 13.24 6.57
N TRP A 95 7.67 13.92 6.79
CA TRP A 95 7.47 15.31 6.39
C TRP A 95 8.44 16.27 7.09
N LYS A 96 8.69 16.05 8.39
CA LYS A 96 9.62 16.85 9.19
C LYS A 96 11.08 16.39 9.10
N GLY A 97 11.36 15.20 8.57
CA GLY A 97 12.71 14.63 8.57
C GLY A 97 13.18 14.20 9.96
N LEU A 98 12.32 13.51 10.71
CA LEU A 98 12.60 13.02 12.06
C LEU A 98 12.90 11.51 12.07
N ALA A 99 13.57 11.05 13.13
CA ALA A 99 13.90 9.64 13.33
C ALA A 99 14.60 9.05 12.10
N ARG A 100 13.97 8.06 11.44
CA ARG A 100 14.58 7.42 10.26
C ARG A 100 14.70 8.30 9.02
N TRP A 101 14.08 9.49 9.04
CA TRP A 101 14.06 10.43 7.94
C TRP A 101 14.99 11.63 8.17
N GLU A 102 15.82 11.60 9.22
CA GLU A 102 16.85 12.61 9.46
C GLU A 102 17.77 12.79 8.23
N GLY A 103 17.98 14.04 7.85
CA GLY A 103 18.72 14.41 6.63
C GLY A 103 18.01 14.12 5.31
N ASN A 104 16.80 13.54 5.34
CA ASN A 104 16.07 13.14 4.14
C ASN A 104 14.54 13.36 4.26
N PRO A 105 14.07 14.59 4.58
CA PRO A 105 12.65 14.89 4.71
C PRO A 105 11.90 14.73 3.38
N LEU A 106 10.58 14.52 3.48
CA LEU A 106 9.63 14.45 2.36
C LEU A 106 8.61 15.60 2.43
N PRO A 107 9.02 16.86 2.18
CA PRO A 107 8.16 18.04 2.38
C PRO A 107 6.97 18.10 1.40
N ASP A 108 7.02 17.37 0.30
CA ASP A 108 6.00 17.37 -0.77
C ASP A 108 4.88 16.34 -0.56
N VAL A 109 5.03 15.43 0.40
CA VAL A 109 3.96 14.46 0.69
C VAL A 109 2.75 15.20 1.28
N ARG A 110 1.55 14.82 0.84
CA ARG A 110 0.27 15.41 1.26
C ARG A 110 -0.68 14.35 1.78
N LEU A 111 -1.46 14.71 2.81
CA LEU A 111 -2.55 13.89 3.30
C LEU A 111 -3.75 14.08 2.39
N LEU A 112 -4.31 13.00 1.86
CA LEU A 112 -5.51 13.05 1.03
C LEU A 112 -6.79 12.90 1.88
N TRP A 113 -6.86 11.86 2.71
CA TRP A 113 -7.95 11.67 3.68
C TRP A 113 -7.55 10.68 4.79
N LEU A 114 -8.33 10.70 5.89
CA LEU A 114 -8.27 9.71 6.97
C LEU A 114 -9.43 8.71 6.79
N TYR A 115 -9.17 7.42 7.04
CA TYR A 115 -10.20 6.39 6.85
C TYR A 115 -10.46 5.52 8.08
N ALA A 116 -9.51 5.44 9.02
CA ALA A 116 -9.69 4.68 10.24
C ALA A 116 -8.69 5.12 11.32
N VAL A 117 -9.06 4.88 12.57
CA VAL A 117 -8.13 4.82 13.70
C VAL A 117 -7.58 3.40 13.74
N GLY A 118 -6.26 3.27 13.65
CA GLY A 118 -5.59 1.97 13.76
C GLY A 118 -5.33 1.62 15.23
N ILE A 119 -5.73 0.42 15.64
CA ILE A 119 -5.44 -0.14 16.96
C ILE A 119 -4.45 -1.29 16.78
N ASP A 120 -3.35 -1.27 17.53
CA ASP A 120 -2.36 -2.34 17.54
C ASP A 120 -2.78 -3.42 18.56
N PHE A 121 -3.28 -4.54 18.04
CA PHE A 121 -3.68 -5.69 18.85
C PHE A 121 -2.49 -6.61 19.08
N ILE A 122 -2.18 -6.87 20.36
CA ILE A 122 -1.20 -7.87 20.77
C ILE A 122 -1.94 -9.19 20.94
N VAL A 123 -1.65 -10.15 20.07
CA VAL A 123 -2.33 -11.44 20.03
C VAL A 123 -1.31 -12.53 20.32
N VAL A 124 -1.67 -13.44 21.22
CA VAL A 124 -0.85 -14.60 21.57
C VAL A 124 -1.69 -15.86 21.50
N ARG A 125 -1.02 -17.01 21.30
CA ARG A 125 -1.69 -18.30 21.42
C ARG A 125 -2.13 -18.53 22.86
N GLU A 126 -3.30 -19.13 23.03
CA GLU A 126 -3.87 -19.44 24.34
C GLU A 126 -2.95 -20.31 25.20
N ASP A 127 -2.26 -21.26 24.57
CA ASP A 127 -1.33 -22.21 25.17
C ASP A 127 0.13 -21.70 25.24
N SER A 128 0.40 -20.44 24.90
CA SER A 128 1.76 -19.85 24.94
C SER A 128 2.31 -19.59 26.35
N GLY A 129 1.46 -19.67 27.36
CA GLY A 129 1.75 -19.29 28.74
C GLY A 129 1.92 -17.77 28.95
N VAL A 130 1.66 -16.94 27.93
CA VAL A 130 1.69 -15.47 28.06
C VAL A 130 0.36 -14.98 28.63
N LYS A 131 0.39 -14.32 29.79
CA LYS A 131 -0.78 -13.75 30.45
C LYS A 131 -0.69 -12.24 30.68
N LYS A 132 0.53 -11.70 30.63
CA LYS A 132 0.83 -10.26 30.69
C LYS A 132 1.97 -9.92 29.73
N LEU A 133 2.18 -8.64 29.47
CA LEU A 133 3.14 -8.19 28.45
C LEU A 133 4.59 -8.57 28.79
N GLU A 134 4.95 -8.57 30.06
CA GLU A 134 6.28 -8.92 30.55
C GLU A 134 6.65 -10.37 30.25
N ASP A 135 5.66 -11.25 30.10
CA ASP A 135 5.90 -12.66 29.75
C ASP A 135 6.42 -12.81 28.31
N LEU A 136 6.35 -11.77 27.48
CA LEU A 136 6.91 -11.76 26.13
C LEU A 136 8.45 -11.68 26.12
N ASN A 137 9.07 -11.31 27.24
CA ASN A 137 10.53 -11.22 27.35
C ASN A 137 11.21 -12.53 26.91
N GLY A 138 12.14 -12.43 25.96
CA GLY A 138 12.85 -13.57 25.36
C GLY A 138 12.01 -14.49 24.46
N LYS A 139 10.66 -14.41 24.48
CA LYS A 139 9.81 -15.22 23.60
C LYS A 139 9.89 -14.73 22.15
N LYS A 140 9.80 -15.67 21.20
CA LYS A 140 9.74 -15.32 19.77
C LYS A 140 8.39 -14.70 19.44
N PHE A 141 8.37 -13.43 19.02
CA PHE A 141 7.14 -12.65 18.83
C PHE A 141 7.24 -11.73 17.62
N ASN A 142 6.18 -11.64 16.81
CA ASN A 142 6.19 -10.83 15.59
C ASN A 142 5.67 -9.40 15.87
N PRO A 143 6.46 -8.34 15.62
CA PRO A 143 6.01 -6.97 15.83
C PRO A 143 5.29 -6.37 14.61
N GLY A 144 5.05 -7.16 13.56
CA GLY A 144 4.56 -6.71 12.25
C GLY A 144 5.60 -6.84 11.13
N ILE A 145 5.20 -6.39 9.94
CA ILE A 145 6.03 -6.40 8.73
C ILE A 145 7.11 -5.32 8.78
N ARG A 146 8.27 -5.62 8.19
CA ARG A 146 9.41 -4.70 8.07
C ARG A 146 8.98 -3.36 7.49
N GLY A 147 9.28 -2.27 8.18
CA GLY A 147 8.99 -0.91 7.74
C GLY A 147 7.56 -0.45 7.97
N SER A 148 6.70 -1.27 8.57
CA SER A 148 5.35 -0.84 8.92
C SER A 148 5.33 0.11 10.12
N ALA A 149 4.24 0.87 10.21
CA ALA A 149 3.92 1.62 11.43
C ALA A 149 3.76 0.69 12.64
N CYS A 150 3.12 -0.47 12.45
CA CYS A 150 2.97 -1.52 13.48
C CYS A 150 4.32 -1.92 14.09
N GLU A 151 5.32 -2.23 13.25
CA GLU A 151 6.66 -2.59 13.71
C GLU A 151 7.29 -1.47 14.54
N ALA A 152 7.24 -0.25 14.02
CA ALA A 152 7.84 0.91 14.67
C ALA A 152 7.17 1.22 16.02
N THR A 153 5.84 1.26 16.06
CA THR A 153 5.06 1.53 17.27
C THR A 153 5.28 0.43 18.30
N THR A 154 5.18 -0.84 17.91
CA THR A 154 5.40 -1.98 18.81
C THR A 154 6.77 -1.89 19.48
N LYS A 155 7.83 -1.70 18.70
CA LYS A 155 9.20 -1.61 19.25
C LYS A 155 9.37 -0.39 20.16
N GLN A 156 8.76 0.74 19.84
CA GLN A 156 8.82 1.95 20.67
C GLN A 156 8.10 1.75 22.01
N VAL A 157 6.87 1.23 21.97
CA VAL A 157 6.08 0.94 23.17
C VAL A 157 6.76 -0.11 24.03
N PHE A 158 7.23 -1.21 23.44
CA PHE A 158 7.92 -2.28 24.17
C PHE A 158 9.22 -1.78 24.79
N LYS A 159 9.98 -0.91 24.10
CA LYS A 159 11.16 -0.28 24.69
C LYS A 159 10.82 0.58 25.91
N ILE A 160 9.75 1.38 25.85
CA ILE A 160 9.30 2.24 26.97
C ILE A 160 8.88 1.38 28.17
N LEU A 161 8.23 0.25 27.90
CA LEU A 161 7.75 -0.69 28.92
C LEU A 161 8.79 -1.73 29.33
N GLU A 162 10.03 -1.63 28.83
CA GLU A 162 11.12 -2.58 29.10
C GLU A 162 10.80 -4.05 28.73
N ILE A 163 9.98 -4.25 27.70
CA ILE A 163 9.63 -5.55 27.12
C ILE A 163 10.55 -5.86 25.95
N MET A 164 11.28 -6.98 26.04
CA MET A 164 12.36 -7.37 25.14
C MET A 164 12.12 -8.79 24.59
N PRO A 165 11.15 -8.96 23.67
CA PRO A 165 10.94 -10.24 23.00
C PRO A 165 12.03 -10.50 21.97
N ASN A 166 12.18 -11.77 21.58
CA ASN A 166 12.97 -12.14 20.42
C ASN A 166 12.17 -11.87 19.13
N TYR A 167 12.38 -10.70 18.52
CA TYR A 167 11.55 -10.27 17.39
C TYR A 167 11.66 -11.19 16.16
N HIS A 168 10.52 -11.70 15.71
CA HIS A 168 10.36 -12.41 14.44
C HIS A 168 9.63 -11.52 13.43
N ILE A 169 10.35 -10.63 12.75
CA ILE A 169 9.78 -9.66 11.80
C ILE A 169 9.37 -10.37 10.50
N GLY A 170 8.14 -10.15 10.04
CA GLY A 170 7.60 -10.82 8.86
C GLY A 170 6.19 -10.36 8.52
N ALA A 171 5.73 -10.69 7.32
CA ALA A 171 4.37 -10.38 6.88
C ALA A 171 3.33 -11.18 7.65
N THR A 172 2.05 -10.76 7.60
CA THR A 172 0.96 -11.41 8.34
C THR A 172 0.84 -12.89 8.02
N CYS A 173 0.93 -13.29 6.74
CA CYS A 173 0.91 -14.71 6.37
C CYS A 173 2.04 -15.52 7.02
N ASP A 174 3.25 -14.98 7.04
CA ASP A 174 4.41 -15.65 7.64
C ASP A 174 4.27 -15.78 9.15
N ALA A 175 3.77 -14.72 9.81
CA ALA A 175 3.49 -14.71 11.23
C ALA A 175 2.42 -15.74 11.59
N VAL A 176 1.29 -15.76 10.87
CA VAL A 176 0.20 -16.73 11.08
C VAL A 176 0.70 -18.16 10.89
N LYS A 177 1.50 -18.43 9.84
CA LYS A 177 2.10 -19.74 9.63
C LYS A 177 3.05 -20.11 10.77
N ALA A 178 3.92 -19.19 11.21
CA ALA A 178 4.83 -19.41 12.32
C ALA A 178 4.12 -19.66 13.66
N ILE A 179 2.96 -19.03 13.87
CA ILE A 179 2.09 -19.28 15.02
C ILE A 179 1.53 -20.71 14.97
N LYS A 180 0.97 -21.11 13.81
CA LYS A 180 0.45 -22.47 13.59
C LYS A 180 1.52 -23.55 13.75
N ASP A 181 2.76 -23.24 13.35
CA ASP A 181 3.92 -24.13 13.47
C ASP A 181 4.57 -24.11 14.88
N ASN A 182 3.98 -23.41 15.86
CA ASN A 182 4.55 -23.22 17.20
C ASN A 182 5.94 -22.57 17.24
N ARG A 183 6.35 -21.86 16.17
CA ARG A 183 7.66 -21.20 16.05
C ARG A 183 7.70 -19.83 16.70
N ILE A 184 6.55 -19.15 16.81
CA ILE A 184 6.38 -17.88 17.53
C ILE A 184 5.13 -17.94 18.42
N VAL A 185 5.12 -17.14 19.49
CA VAL A 185 4.04 -17.17 20.48
C VAL A 185 2.84 -16.31 20.10
N GLY A 186 3.03 -15.38 19.17
CA GLY A 186 2.04 -14.38 18.82
C GLY A 186 2.59 -13.31 17.88
N TYR A 187 1.76 -12.31 17.64
CA TYR A 187 2.06 -11.19 16.76
C TYR A 187 1.30 -9.93 17.17
N VAL A 188 1.77 -8.79 16.67
CA VAL A 188 1.00 -7.54 16.67
C VAL A 188 0.32 -7.37 15.32
N LYS A 189 -0.95 -6.99 15.34
CA LYS A 189 -1.73 -6.66 14.16
C LYS A 189 -2.40 -5.32 14.35
N THR A 190 -2.11 -4.37 13.47
CA THR A 190 -2.95 -3.18 13.34
C THR A 190 -4.28 -3.58 12.68
N GLY A 191 -5.39 -3.25 13.35
CA GLY A 191 -6.74 -3.47 12.87
C GLY A 191 -7.61 -2.22 13.05
N ILE A 192 -8.87 -2.32 12.64
CA ILE A 192 -9.88 -1.27 12.81
C ILE A 192 -10.95 -1.79 13.79
N GLY A 193 -11.39 -0.95 14.73
CA GLY A 193 -12.43 -1.33 15.70
C GLY A 193 -11.86 -2.04 16.92
N THR A 194 -12.61 -2.96 17.53
CA THR A 194 -12.26 -3.59 18.82
C THR A 194 -11.82 -5.06 18.70
N GLN A 195 -11.64 -5.57 17.48
CA GLN A 195 -11.30 -6.96 17.23
C GLN A 195 -10.21 -7.10 16.17
N VAL A 196 -9.54 -8.25 16.18
CA VAL A 196 -8.57 -8.65 15.16
C VAL A 196 -9.33 -9.12 13.92
N ASP A 197 -8.94 -8.62 12.75
CA ASP A 197 -9.49 -9.02 11.45
C ASP A 197 -8.79 -10.23 10.82
#